data_AF-A0A815GGR9-F1
#
_entry.id   AF-A0A815GGR9-F1
#
_cell.length_a   1.000
_cell.length_b   1.000
_cell.length_c   1.000
_cell.angle_alpha   90.00
_cell.angle_beta   90.00
_cell.angle_gamma   90.00
#
_symmetry.space_group_name_H-M   'P 1'
#
loop_
_entity.id
_entity.type
_entity.pdbx_description
1 polymer ?
#
loop_
_entity_poly.entity_id
_entity_poly.type
_entity_poly.pdbx_seq_one_letter_code
_entity_poly.pdbx_strand_id
1 'polypeptide(L)'
;MWCGQIIPSLSFYPGLTRKADIYEIYVENDSFAPASCVKPQPPKPKKNMFKKGQKLEAVDPRHSHIIRPATISNVTPDEPRIMISLNGWSSLNNFEVDYASREIFPVGW
;
A
#
# COMPACT_ATOMS: atom_id res chain seq x y z
N MET A 1 -5.98 11.80 -18.37
CA MET A 1 -5.40 10.48 -18.69
C MET A 1 -4.19 10.26 -17.77
N TRP A 2 -4.41 9.70 -16.57
CA TRP A 2 -3.45 9.75 -15.44
C TRP A 2 -2.37 8.64 -15.47
N CYS A 3 -2.33 7.85 -16.54
CA CYS A 3 -1.31 6.80 -16.76
C CYS A 3 -0.01 7.35 -17.39
N GLY A 4 0.10 8.68 -17.60
CA GLY A 4 1.25 9.32 -18.25
C GLY A 4 2.36 9.79 -17.30
N GLN A 5 2.10 9.94 -16.00
CA GLN A 5 2.97 10.72 -15.11
C GLN A 5 3.50 9.99 -13.87
N ILE A 6 3.07 8.74 -13.58
CA ILE A 6 3.38 8.07 -12.28
C ILE A 6 3.94 6.63 -12.39
N ILE A 7 4.30 6.08 -13.57
CA ILE A 7 4.63 4.64 -13.60
C ILE A 7 5.89 4.30 -14.42
N PRO A 8 7.09 4.24 -13.79
CA PRO A 8 8.27 3.66 -14.43
C PRO A 8 8.28 2.12 -14.40
N SER A 9 7.47 1.47 -13.55
CA SER A 9 7.48 0.01 -13.41
C SER A 9 6.13 -0.54 -12.96
N LEU A 10 5.18 -0.65 -13.89
CA LEU A 10 4.17 -1.69 -13.75
C LEU A 10 4.93 -3.01 -13.90
N SER A 11 4.91 -3.87 -12.87
CA SER A 11 5.21 -5.28 -13.06
C SER A 11 4.14 -5.81 -14.01
N PHE A 12 4.52 -5.90 -15.28
CA PHE A 12 3.68 -6.44 -16.35
C PHE A 12 3.23 -7.87 -15.98
N TYR A 13 2.01 -8.25 -16.37
CA TYR A 13 1.70 -9.67 -16.49
C TYR A 13 2.81 -10.34 -17.33
N PRO A 14 3.31 -11.54 -16.96
CA PRO A 14 4.35 -12.21 -17.73
C PRO A 14 3.93 -12.30 -19.21
N GLY A 15 4.63 -11.60 -20.10
CA GLY A 15 4.36 -11.58 -21.54
C GLY A 15 3.85 -10.26 -22.13
N LEU A 16 3.44 -9.27 -21.31
CA LEU A 16 3.09 -7.94 -21.82
C LEU A 16 4.32 -7.03 -21.71
N THR A 17 4.82 -6.51 -22.83
CA THR A 17 6.08 -5.74 -22.85
C THR A 17 5.90 -4.29 -23.27
N ARG A 18 4.72 -3.91 -23.81
CA ARG A 18 4.46 -2.55 -24.28
C ARG A 18 3.15 -2.02 -23.75
N LYS A 19 3.13 -0.71 -23.49
CA LYS A 19 1.95 0.06 -23.06
C LYS A 19 0.78 -0.06 -24.05
N ALA A 20 1.07 -0.19 -25.34
CA ALA A 20 0.07 -0.38 -26.40
C ALA A 20 -0.66 -1.73 -26.30
N ASP A 21 0.04 -2.80 -25.91
CA ASP A 21 -0.55 -4.13 -25.76
C ASP A 21 -1.65 -4.14 -24.66
N ILE A 22 -1.49 -3.28 -23.64
CA ILE A 22 -2.51 -3.09 -22.59
C ILE A 22 -3.71 -2.33 -23.13
N TYR A 23 -3.52 -1.27 -23.91
CA TYR A 23 -4.66 -0.53 -24.47
C TYR A 23 -5.45 -1.41 -25.45
N GLU A 24 -4.80 -2.20 -26.28
CA GLU A 24 -5.48 -3.11 -27.22
C GLU A 24 -6.32 -4.17 -26.49
N ILE A 25 -5.86 -4.71 -25.36
CA ILE A 25 -6.63 -5.66 -24.52
C ILE A 25 -7.91 -5.02 -23.93
N TYR A 26 -7.90 -3.72 -23.65
CA TYR A 26 -9.01 -3.01 -22.99
C TYR A 26 -10.01 -2.36 -23.96
N VAL A 27 -9.72 -2.31 -25.27
CA VAL A 27 -10.44 -1.44 -26.22
C VAL A 27 -11.60 -2.16 -26.94
N GLU A 28 -11.71 -3.48 -26.85
CA GLU A 28 -12.90 -4.19 -27.35
C GLU A 28 -14.03 -4.22 -26.30
N ASN A 29 -14.83 -3.15 -26.27
CA ASN A 29 -16.17 -3.05 -25.66
C ASN A 29 -16.30 -2.75 -24.15
N ASP A 30 -15.26 -2.32 -23.44
CA ASP A 30 -15.39 -2.03 -22.01
C ASP A 30 -15.66 -0.55 -21.67
N SER A 31 -16.56 -0.34 -20.69
CA SER A 31 -16.82 0.97 -20.11
C SER A 31 -15.77 1.28 -19.02
N PHE A 32 -14.87 2.22 -19.29
CA PHE A 32 -13.90 2.68 -18.29
C PHE A 32 -14.59 3.37 -17.11
N ALA A 33 -14.07 3.15 -15.89
CA ALA A 33 -14.49 3.92 -14.72
C ALA A 33 -14.25 5.42 -14.94
N PRO A 34 -15.24 6.30 -14.68
CA PRO A 34 -15.04 7.75 -14.79
C PRO A 34 -13.89 8.23 -13.92
N ALA A 35 -13.08 9.17 -14.43
CA ALA A 35 -11.97 9.72 -13.66
C ALA A 35 -12.42 10.36 -12.33
N SER A 36 -13.67 10.83 -12.25
CA SER A 36 -14.29 11.35 -11.03
C SER A 36 -14.47 10.32 -9.91
N CYS A 37 -14.45 9.03 -10.22
CA CYS A 37 -14.50 7.95 -9.23
C CYS A 37 -13.16 7.75 -8.51
N VAL A 38 -12.06 8.27 -9.07
CA VAL A 38 -10.71 8.08 -8.51
C VAL A 38 -10.32 9.31 -7.70
N LYS A 39 -10.05 9.10 -6.40
CA LYS A 39 -9.52 10.17 -5.55
C LYS A 39 -8.02 10.37 -5.82
N PRO A 40 -7.52 11.62 -5.77
CA PRO A 40 -6.08 11.88 -5.88
C PRO A 40 -5.32 11.19 -4.74
N GLN A 41 -4.09 10.75 -5.01
CA GLN A 41 -3.24 10.20 -3.96
C GLN A 41 -2.94 11.29 -2.93
N PRO A 42 -3.19 11.06 -1.62
CA PRO A 42 -2.76 12.01 -0.61
C PRO A 42 -1.22 12.04 -0.51
N PRO A 43 -0.66 13.15 -0.02
CA PRO A 43 0.78 13.38 0.02
C PRO A 43 1.53 12.33 0.86
N LYS A 44 2.73 11.94 0.40
CA LYS A 44 3.64 11.08 1.17
C LYS A 44 4.20 11.87 2.38
N PRO A 45 4.21 11.31 3.60
CA PRO A 45 4.92 11.93 4.72
C PRO A 45 6.42 12.11 4.39
N LYS A 46 7.03 13.22 4.83
CA LYS A 46 8.45 13.53 4.53
C LYS A 46 9.45 12.71 5.34
N LYS A 47 9.04 12.25 6.52
CA LYS A 47 9.88 11.52 7.47
C LYS A 47 9.04 10.55 8.29
N ASN A 48 9.69 9.50 8.78
CA ASN A 48 9.11 8.57 9.73
C ASN A 48 8.92 9.28 11.09
N MET A 49 7.69 9.30 11.59
CA MET A 49 7.33 9.88 12.90
C MET A 49 6.77 8.84 13.87
N PHE A 50 6.80 7.55 13.49
CA PHE A 50 6.32 6.47 14.35
C PHE A 50 7.28 6.24 15.52
N LYS A 51 6.69 5.74 16.62
CA LYS A 51 7.41 5.33 17.82
C LYS A 51 6.95 3.94 18.23
N LYS A 52 7.90 3.14 18.75
CA LYS A 52 7.60 1.83 19.34
C LYS A 52 6.49 1.95 20.39
N GLY A 53 5.53 1.03 20.36
CA GLY A 53 4.38 0.98 21.26
C GLY A 53 3.16 1.77 20.79
N GLN A 54 3.26 2.58 19.74
CA GLN A 54 2.08 3.23 19.16
C GLN A 54 1.12 2.21 18.54
N LYS A 55 -0.18 2.47 18.67
CA LYS A 55 -1.26 1.64 18.11
C LYS A 55 -1.75 2.23 16.80
N LEU A 56 -2.13 1.36 15.89
CA LEU A 56 -2.66 1.70 14.57
C LEU A 56 -3.52 0.55 14.05
N GLU A 57 -4.10 0.71 12.86
CA GLU A 57 -4.78 -0.37 12.14
C GLU A 57 -4.00 -0.73 10.89
N ALA A 58 -3.83 -2.02 10.58
CA ALA A 58 -3.05 -2.48 9.44
C ALA A 58 -3.74 -3.61 8.69
N VAL A 59 -3.56 -3.64 7.38
CA VAL A 59 -3.95 -4.78 6.55
C VAL A 59 -3.08 -5.99 6.92
N ASP A 60 -3.71 -7.15 7.07
CA ASP A 60 -2.98 -8.40 7.31
C ASP A 60 -2.34 -8.90 6.01
N PRO A 61 -0.99 -9.06 5.95
CA PRO A 61 -0.31 -9.56 4.76
C PRO A 61 -0.77 -10.95 4.31
N ARG A 62 -1.35 -11.77 5.20
CA ARG A 62 -1.89 -13.10 4.89
C ARG A 62 -3.35 -13.06 4.44
N HIS A 63 -4.07 -11.99 4.79
CA HIS A 63 -5.48 -11.82 4.51
C HIS A 63 -5.72 -10.35 4.12
N SER A 64 -5.35 -9.99 2.88
CA SER A 64 -5.32 -8.59 2.40
C SER A 64 -6.68 -7.88 2.40
N HIS A 65 -7.77 -8.62 2.61
CA HIS A 65 -9.13 -8.08 2.74
C HIS A 65 -9.50 -7.72 4.20
N ILE A 66 -8.59 -7.94 5.17
CA ILE A 66 -8.84 -7.72 6.60
C ILE A 66 -7.89 -6.65 7.15
N ILE A 67 -8.47 -5.61 7.74
CA ILE A 67 -7.77 -4.63 8.58
C ILE A 67 -7.85 -5.10 10.04
N ARG A 68 -6.73 -5.06 10.76
CA ARG A 68 -6.65 -5.49 12.16
C ARG A 68 -5.98 -4.43 13.05
N PRO A 69 -6.37 -4.37 14.34
CA PRO A 69 -5.62 -3.61 15.33
C PRO A 69 -4.18 -4.10 15.43
N ALA A 70 -3.24 -3.17 15.43
CA ALA A 70 -1.83 -3.46 15.40
C ALA A 70 -1.03 -2.48 16.29
N THR A 71 0.21 -2.87 16.59
CA THR A 71 1.15 -2.10 17.39
C THR A 71 2.50 -2.00 16.69
N ILE A 72 3.11 -0.81 16.68
CA ILE A 72 4.50 -0.63 16.23
C ILE A 72 5.43 -1.36 17.20
N SER A 73 6.00 -2.48 16.75
CA SER A 73 6.88 -3.32 17.58
C SER A 73 8.32 -2.82 17.57
N ASN A 74 8.77 -2.21 16.48
CA ASN A 74 10.08 -1.58 16.39
C ASN A 74 10.11 -0.46 15.34
N VAL A 75 10.99 0.51 15.55
CA VAL A 75 11.33 1.56 14.58
C VAL A 75 12.85 1.64 14.53
N THR A 76 13.43 1.36 13.38
CA THR A 76 14.86 1.54 13.17
C THR A 76 15.10 3.02 12.79
N PRO A 77 15.99 3.74 13.50
CA PRO A 77 16.34 5.11 13.12
C PRO A 77 16.83 5.19 11.67
N ASP A 78 16.45 6.25 10.97
CA ASP A 78 16.85 6.56 9.58
C ASP A 78 16.42 5.54 8.50
N GLU A 79 15.71 4.47 8.88
CA GLU A 79 15.14 3.50 7.95
C GLU A 79 13.71 3.90 7.52
N PRO A 80 13.34 3.64 6.25
CA PRO A 80 11.99 3.91 5.76
C PRO A 80 10.97 2.87 6.25
N ARG A 81 11.41 1.78 6.88
CA ARG A 81 10.54 0.69 7.33
C ARG A 81 10.30 0.71 8.83
N ILE A 82 9.09 0.33 9.21
CA ILE A 82 8.64 0.10 10.58
C ILE A 82 8.22 -1.35 10.74
N MET A 83 8.43 -1.92 11.92
CA MET A 83 7.98 -3.28 12.22
C MET A 83 6.66 -3.23 12.99
N ILE A 84 5.69 -4.02 12.55
CA ILE A 84 4.33 -4.05 13.06
C ILE A 84 4.01 -5.43 13.62
N SER A 85 3.28 -5.46 14.74
CA SER A 85 2.70 -6.64 15.34
C SER A 85 1.17 -6.55 15.30
N LEU A 86 0.50 -7.58 14.77
CA LEU A 86 -0.97 -7.67 14.82
C LEU A 86 -1.40 -8.14 16.21
N ASN A 87 -2.40 -7.48 16.79
CA ASN A 87 -2.88 -7.84 18.13
C ASN A 87 -3.45 -9.27 18.13
N GLY A 88 -3.09 -10.05 19.14
CA GLY A 88 -3.51 -11.46 19.28
C GLY A 88 -2.68 -12.46 18.46
N TRP A 89 -1.60 -12.02 17.81
CA TRP A 89 -0.70 -12.87 17.04
C TRP A 89 0.67 -12.96 17.73
N SER A 90 1.38 -14.07 17.52
CA SER A 90 2.76 -14.23 17.98
C SER A 90 3.66 -13.20 17.30
N SER A 91 4.61 -12.64 18.06
CA SER A 91 5.61 -11.68 17.57
C SER A 91 6.51 -12.24 16.46
N LEU A 92 6.53 -13.57 16.28
CA LEU A 92 7.17 -14.23 15.13
C LEU A 92 6.50 -13.88 13.79
N ASN A 93 5.28 -13.36 13.82
CA ASN A 93 4.52 -12.93 12.65
C ASN A 93 4.56 -11.41 12.47
N ASN A 94 5.46 -10.71 13.17
CA ASN A 94 5.70 -9.31 12.90
C ASN A 94 6.16 -9.14 11.45
N PHE A 95 5.74 -8.05 10.82
CA PHE A 95 6.12 -7.75 9.45
C PHE A 95 6.63 -6.32 9.35
N GLU A 96 7.50 -6.10 8.36
CA GLU A 96 8.00 -4.78 8.02
C GLU A 96 7.12 -4.11 6.97
N VAL A 97 6.96 -2.80 7.09
CA VAL A 97 6.22 -1.99 6.11
C VAL A 97 6.86 -0.60 6.00
N ASP A 98 6.78 0.02 4.82
CA ASP A 98 7.19 1.43 4.66
C ASP A 98 6.28 2.34 5.52
N TYR A 99 6.85 3.34 6.20
CA TYR A 99 6.07 4.26 7.06
C TYR A 99 5.00 5.05 6.31
N ALA A 100 5.08 5.12 4.98
CA ALA A 100 4.11 5.76 4.10
C ALA A 100 3.26 4.78 3.31
N SER A 101 3.24 3.51 3.72
CA SER A 101 2.38 2.49 3.12
C SER A 101 0.91 2.87 3.19
N ARG A 102 0.15 2.40 2.20
CA ARG A 102 -1.31 2.53 2.10
C ARG A 102 -2.07 1.50 2.92
N GLU A 103 -1.33 0.55 3.50
CA GLU A 103 -1.84 -0.60 4.24
C GLU A 103 -1.84 -0.36 5.76
N ILE A 104 -1.52 0.86 6.21
CA ILE A 104 -1.51 1.26 7.62
C ILE A 104 -2.34 2.53 7.80
N PHE A 105 -3.13 2.56 8.87
CA PHE A 105 -4.15 3.57 9.12
C PHE A 105 -4.11 4.07 10.56
N PRO A 106 -4.51 5.33 10.83
CA PRO A 106 -4.73 5.78 12.20
C PRO A 106 -5.85 4.95 12.86
N VAL A 107 -5.88 4.95 14.19
CA VAL A 107 -6.97 4.29 14.95
C VAL A 107 -8.31 4.94 14.61
N GLY A 108 -9.31 4.14 14.23
CA GLY A 108 -10.66 4.58 13.88
C GLY A 108 -10.86 4.94 12.41
N TRP A 109 -10.07 4.35 11.51
CA TRP A 109 -10.22 4.52 10.05
C TRP A 109 -11.41 3.75 9.49
#